data_AF-A0A3N2MAZ0-F1
#
_entry.id   AF-A0A3N2MAZ0-F1
#
_cell.length_a   1.000
_cell.length_b   1.000
_cell.length_c   1.000
_cell.angle_alpha   90.00
_cell.angle_beta   90.00
_cell.angle_gamma   90.00
#
_symmetry.space_group_name_H-M   'P 1'
#
loop_
_entity.id
_entity.type
_entity.pdbx_description
1 polymer ?
#
loop_
_entity_poly.entity_id
_entity_poly.type
_entity_poly.pdbx_seq_one_letter_code
_entity_poly.pdbx_strand_id
1 'polypeptide(L)'
;MFEKDKDITAYTTFGVPAKTALFAEYSSVKELMKIYRSEEFRNNEVLHIGGGSNLLFVNDFNGLILHSAIKDLLRYDKDETNAFVIAGAGVKWTDFVDWCTASGLAGLENLAGIPGEVGASAVQNVGAYGVEAKDVIHTVECLDTLSGKQVVLKNEDCRFGYRDSMFKHEGKGRYIVLHVSFRLKKSNIAEHLDYGPLKNLTESLGHTPTIQETAAEIKRIRDAKLPDPAKIGSAGSFFKNPVVSRYFYQEEMLGRNPDIPCYPVDDHRVKVPAGWLIEHAGLKGFRIGGAEVYPKQCLVIANAADASAKDVIDLSHHIINKVRENFGVVLYPEVNFIDTSIDVTILGSGTSKGVPEVACACKVCRSDSKFDKRLRASALVRTHGLELLIDASPDFRQQALRCDLYHVDAVLVTHSHYDHVGGIDDLRPFCADGALPLYVREDVYDDLGRRLDYCFRDHLYPGVPALDRIKIDDRPFFINGLKIIPINVMHGKLPIFGYRIGDFAYITDAKTIPEEELEKLKGLKVLVLNALRPRKHFAHLSFEEALDLIKRIKPEKAYLTHFNHEAGFHKDIERMLPENVHPCFDGLNIRIE
;
A
#
# COMPACT_ATOMS: atom_id res chain seq x y z
N MET A 1 -7.30 17.19 -23.64
CA MET A 1 -6.77 17.24 -22.26
C MET A 1 -6.94 15.88 -21.63
N PHE A 2 -8.14 15.32 -21.65
CA PHE A 2 -8.40 13.95 -21.21
C PHE A 2 -8.60 13.03 -22.41
N GLU A 3 -7.86 11.93 -22.45
CA GLU A 3 -8.11 10.78 -23.31
C GLU A 3 -8.91 9.74 -22.52
N LYS A 4 -9.94 9.15 -23.12
CA LYS A 4 -10.78 8.12 -22.47
C LYS A 4 -10.32 6.72 -22.86
N ASP A 5 -10.50 5.76 -21.96
CA ASP A 5 -10.21 4.33 -22.17
C ASP A 5 -8.80 4.09 -22.76
N LYS A 6 -7.83 4.88 -22.27
CA LYS A 6 -6.47 4.93 -22.80
C LYS A 6 -5.71 3.67 -22.40
N ASP A 7 -5.10 3.02 -23.38
CA ASP A 7 -4.11 1.96 -23.14
C ASP A 7 -2.84 2.56 -22.52
N ILE A 8 -2.47 2.07 -21.35
CA ILE A 8 -1.32 2.52 -20.56
C ILE A 8 -0.22 1.47 -20.46
N THR A 9 -0.32 0.37 -21.21
CA THR A 9 0.65 -0.74 -21.20
C THR A 9 2.08 -0.23 -21.42
N ALA A 10 2.25 0.67 -22.40
CA ALA A 10 3.53 1.28 -22.75
C ALA A 10 4.06 2.31 -21.73
N TYR A 11 3.25 2.70 -20.74
CA TYR A 11 3.65 3.60 -19.64
C TYR A 11 4.17 2.82 -18.43
N THR A 12 4.23 1.49 -18.50
CA THR A 12 4.81 0.63 -17.45
C THR A 12 5.96 -0.18 -18.02
N THR A 13 7.01 -0.39 -17.24
CA THR A 13 8.13 -1.24 -17.70
C THR A 13 7.82 -2.73 -17.59
N PHE A 14 6.75 -3.12 -16.87
CA PHE A 14 6.30 -4.50 -16.81
C PHE A 14 5.64 -4.96 -18.12
N GLY A 15 5.01 -4.03 -18.85
CA GLY A 15 4.34 -4.33 -20.11
C GLY A 15 3.13 -5.26 -19.95
N VAL A 16 2.53 -5.30 -18.75
CA VAL A 16 1.27 -6.01 -18.51
C VAL A 16 0.12 -5.14 -19.05
N PRO A 17 -0.81 -5.70 -19.85
CA PRO A 17 -1.91 -4.94 -20.41
C PRO A 17 -2.78 -4.26 -19.34
N ALA A 18 -3.00 -2.96 -19.49
CA ALA A 18 -3.92 -2.19 -18.66
C ALA A 18 -4.42 -0.95 -19.39
N LYS A 19 -5.64 -0.52 -19.06
CA LYS A 19 -6.22 0.76 -19.48
C LYS A 19 -6.52 1.66 -18.28
N THR A 20 -6.83 2.91 -18.58
CA THR A 20 -7.38 3.86 -17.61
C THR A 20 -8.64 4.51 -18.16
N ALA A 21 -9.61 4.79 -17.29
CA ALA A 21 -10.84 5.48 -17.66
C ALA A 21 -10.55 6.88 -18.24
N LEU A 22 -9.62 7.60 -17.61
CA LEU A 22 -9.13 8.90 -18.07
C LEU A 22 -7.60 8.94 -18.02
N PHE A 23 -7.00 9.56 -19.02
CA PHE A 23 -5.57 9.87 -19.08
C PHE A 23 -5.38 11.34 -19.40
N ALA A 24 -4.47 12.01 -18.68
CA ALA A 24 -4.04 13.35 -19.01
C ALA A 24 -2.53 13.50 -18.92
N GLU A 25 -1.96 14.20 -19.89
CA GLU A 25 -0.55 14.58 -19.91
C GLU A 25 -0.43 16.10 -19.89
N TYR A 26 0.55 16.62 -19.15
CA TYR A 26 0.80 18.06 -19.02
C TYR A 26 2.27 18.39 -19.25
N SER A 27 2.56 19.41 -20.05
CA SER A 27 3.93 19.85 -20.33
C SER A 27 4.31 21.15 -19.62
N SER A 28 3.43 21.69 -18.78
CA SER A 28 3.71 22.86 -17.96
C SER A 28 2.82 22.91 -16.72
N VAL A 29 3.25 23.70 -15.72
CA VAL A 29 2.45 23.96 -14.52
C VAL A 29 1.10 24.59 -14.86
N LYS A 30 1.04 25.45 -15.89
CA LYS A 30 -0.22 26.09 -16.32
C LYS A 30 -1.24 25.06 -16.81
N GLU A 31 -0.79 24.05 -17.55
CA GLU A 31 -1.65 22.96 -18.02
C GLU A 31 -2.10 22.07 -16.87
N LEU A 32 -1.18 21.70 -15.97
CA LEU A 32 -1.51 20.95 -14.76
C LEU A 32 -2.58 21.67 -13.93
N MET A 33 -2.46 22.98 -13.73
CA MET A 33 -3.46 23.75 -12.98
C MET A 33 -4.83 23.78 -13.67
N LYS A 34 -4.87 23.66 -15.01
CA LYS A 34 -6.13 23.54 -15.76
C LYS A 34 -6.76 22.17 -15.56
N ILE A 35 -5.95 21.09 -15.55
CA ILE A 35 -6.39 19.73 -15.19
C ILE A 35 -6.91 19.70 -13.75
N TYR A 36 -6.13 20.20 -12.79
CA TYR A 36 -6.46 20.21 -11.36
C TYR A 36 -7.82 20.87 -11.06
N ARG A 37 -8.21 21.91 -11.80
CA ARG A 37 -9.48 22.63 -11.62
C ARG A 37 -10.69 21.96 -12.29
N SER A 38 -10.46 20.93 -13.11
CA SER A 38 -11.51 20.22 -13.83
C SER A 38 -12.44 19.43 -12.90
N GLU A 39 -13.59 18.99 -13.41
CA GLU A 39 -14.45 18.05 -12.68
C GLU A 39 -13.86 16.64 -12.71
N GLU A 40 -13.21 16.29 -13.81
CA GLU A 40 -12.52 15.01 -14.01
C GLU A 40 -11.48 14.76 -12.92
N PHE A 41 -10.64 15.74 -12.59
CA PHE A 41 -9.66 15.60 -11.51
C PHE A 41 -10.31 15.52 -10.12
N ARG A 42 -11.43 16.22 -9.89
CA ARG A 42 -12.09 16.27 -8.57
C ARG A 42 -12.97 15.06 -8.27
N ASN A 43 -13.56 14.49 -9.31
CA ASN A 43 -14.57 13.43 -9.18
C ASN A 43 -14.01 12.03 -9.45
N ASN A 44 -12.74 11.91 -9.86
CA ASN A 44 -12.08 10.63 -10.07
C ASN A 44 -10.91 10.49 -9.11
N GLU A 45 -10.56 9.24 -8.81
CA GLU A 45 -9.26 8.94 -8.23
C GLU A 45 -8.16 9.34 -9.19
N VAL A 46 -7.10 9.98 -8.69
CA VAL A 46 -5.99 10.46 -9.51
C VAL A 46 -4.71 9.72 -9.14
N LEU A 47 -4.12 9.03 -10.10
CA LEU A 47 -2.80 8.42 -9.98
C LEU A 47 -1.80 9.16 -10.85
N HIS A 48 -0.84 9.84 -10.22
CA HIS A 48 0.30 10.41 -10.93
C HIS A 48 1.37 9.34 -11.15
N ILE A 49 1.80 9.18 -12.38
CA ILE A 49 2.85 8.22 -12.76
C ILE A 49 4.01 8.95 -13.45
N GLY A 50 5.22 8.41 -13.28
CA GLY A 50 6.33 8.66 -14.21
C GLY A 50 6.41 7.53 -15.25
N GLY A 51 7.61 7.06 -15.58
CA GLY A 51 7.82 5.94 -16.51
C GLY A 51 7.38 4.53 -16.03
N GLY A 52 6.54 4.45 -15.00
CA GLY A 52 5.92 3.21 -14.50
C GLY A 52 6.86 2.04 -14.21
N SER A 53 8.09 2.32 -13.76
CA SER A 53 9.11 1.30 -13.51
C SER A 53 8.99 0.54 -12.19
N ASN A 54 8.01 0.92 -11.37
CA ASN A 54 7.72 0.32 -10.06
C ASN A 54 6.20 0.12 -9.86
N LEU A 55 5.45 -0.10 -10.94
CA LEU A 55 3.99 -0.24 -10.94
C LEU A 55 3.58 -1.58 -11.55
N LEU A 56 2.53 -2.17 -10.98
CA LEU A 56 1.79 -3.29 -11.53
C LEU A 56 0.29 -2.97 -11.45
N PHE A 57 -0.34 -2.71 -12.59
CA PHE A 57 -1.80 -2.55 -12.65
C PHE A 57 -2.45 -3.94 -12.57
N VAL A 58 -3.28 -4.15 -11.55
CA VAL A 58 -3.96 -5.42 -11.30
C VAL A 58 -5.13 -5.61 -12.25
N ASN A 59 -5.85 -4.52 -12.51
CA ASN A 59 -6.95 -4.41 -13.46
C ASN A 59 -6.82 -3.08 -14.22
N ASP A 60 -7.76 -2.80 -15.12
CA ASP A 60 -7.92 -1.45 -15.66
C ASP A 60 -8.15 -0.46 -14.51
N PHE A 61 -7.49 0.70 -14.58
CA PHE A 61 -7.59 1.75 -13.58
C PHE A 61 -8.84 2.59 -13.81
N ASN A 62 -9.84 2.46 -12.93
CA ASN A 62 -11.08 3.23 -13.01
C ASN A 62 -10.92 4.65 -12.44
N GLY A 63 -10.00 5.43 -13.00
CA GLY A 63 -9.71 6.78 -12.55
C GLY A 63 -8.97 7.61 -13.60
N LEU A 64 -8.35 8.70 -13.14
CA LEU A 64 -7.49 9.57 -13.94
C LEU A 64 -6.02 9.24 -13.71
N ILE A 65 -5.34 8.73 -14.74
CA ILE A 65 -3.88 8.71 -14.77
C ILE A 65 -3.35 10.04 -15.26
N LEU A 66 -2.40 10.59 -14.51
CA LEU A 66 -1.76 11.85 -14.79
C LEU A 66 -0.26 11.62 -15.03
N HIS A 67 0.26 12.09 -16.16
CA HIS A 67 1.67 11.93 -16.54
C HIS A 67 2.33 13.29 -16.83
N SER A 68 3.58 13.45 -16.39
CA SER A 68 4.35 14.69 -16.63
C SER A 68 5.10 14.62 -17.97
N ALA A 69 4.88 15.61 -18.82
CA ALA A 69 5.69 15.88 -20.00
C ALA A 69 6.58 17.12 -19.82
N ILE A 70 6.81 17.56 -18.58
CA ILE A 70 7.75 18.64 -18.25
C ILE A 70 9.18 18.10 -18.42
N LYS A 71 9.90 18.59 -19.43
CA LYS A 71 11.20 18.08 -19.88
C LYS A 71 12.32 19.13 -19.91
N ASP A 72 12.09 20.31 -19.34
CA ASP A 72 13.13 21.33 -19.25
C ASP A 72 14.28 20.87 -18.35
N LEU A 73 15.48 21.28 -18.73
CA LEU A 73 16.73 20.96 -18.06
C LEU A 73 17.56 22.24 -18.00
N LEU A 74 17.78 22.75 -16.80
CA LEU A 74 18.47 24.01 -16.55
C LEU A 74 19.71 23.78 -15.68
N ARG A 75 20.85 24.30 -16.12
CA ARG A 75 22.09 24.31 -15.35
C ARG A 75 22.38 25.70 -14.81
N TYR A 76 22.69 25.76 -13.53
CA TYR A 76 23.15 26.96 -12.84
C TYR A 76 24.48 26.69 -12.13
N ASP A 77 25.54 27.32 -12.61
CA ASP A 77 26.88 27.21 -12.02
C ASP A 77 27.01 28.19 -10.86
N LYS A 78 26.91 27.67 -9.62
CA LYS A 78 26.95 28.51 -8.41
C LYS A 78 28.36 29.05 -8.14
N ASP A 79 29.36 28.18 -8.29
CA ASP A 79 30.77 28.49 -8.04
C ASP A 79 31.68 27.55 -8.87
N GLU A 80 33.00 27.58 -8.66
CA GLU A 80 33.96 26.73 -9.37
C GLU A 80 33.80 25.23 -9.09
N THR A 81 33.17 24.88 -7.96
CA THR A 81 33.06 23.50 -7.46
C THR A 81 31.66 22.92 -7.57
N ASN A 82 30.61 23.74 -7.50
CA ASN A 82 29.22 23.29 -7.46
C ASN A 82 28.41 23.81 -8.65
N ALA A 83 27.58 22.92 -9.19
CA ALA A 83 26.52 23.25 -10.15
C ALA A 83 25.18 22.75 -9.62
N PHE A 84 24.12 23.48 -9.91
CA PHE A 84 22.74 23.04 -9.72
C PHE A 84 22.17 22.66 -11.06
N VAL A 85 21.52 21.51 -11.13
CA VAL A 85 20.77 21.08 -12.30
C VAL A 85 19.32 20.89 -11.92
N ILE A 86 18.44 21.69 -12.51
CA ILE A 86 16.99 21.62 -12.31
C ILE A 86 16.42 20.87 -13.50
N ALA A 87 15.83 19.72 -13.25
CA ALA A 87 15.27 18.85 -14.27
C ALA A 87 13.77 18.68 -14.06
N GLY A 88 13.01 18.79 -15.14
CA GLY A 88 11.58 18.52 -15.17
C GLY A 88 11.25 17.06 -14.80
N ALA A 89 10.10 16.85 -14.16
CA ALA A 89 9.72 15.54 -13.65
C ALA A 89 9.61 14.45 -14.73
N GLY A 90 9.29 14.82 -15.98
CA GLY A 90 9.16 13.92 -17.12
C GLY A 90 10.45 13.70 -17.92
N VAL A 91 11.61 14.16 -17.43
CA VAL A 91 12.92 13.85 -18.02
C VAL A 91 13.26 12.39 -17.71
N LYS A 92 13.65 11.62 -18.73
CA LYS A 92 14.12 10.24 -18.56
C LYS A 92 15.37 10.22 -17.67
N TRP A 93 15.36 9.39 -16.63
CA TRP A 93 16.45 9.33 -15.65
C TRP A 93 17.78 8.96 -16.29
N THR A 94 17.80 7.98 -17.19
CA THR A 94 19.00 7.55 -17.91
C THR A 94 19.64 8.69 -18.70
N ASP A 95 18.81 9.44 -19.43
CA ASP A 95 19.27 10.52 -20.29
C ASP A 95 19.80 11.69 -19.45
N PHE A 96 19.18 11.93 -18.30
CA PHE A 96 19.63 12.92 -17.32
C PHE A 96 21.01 12.57 -16.73
N VAL A 97 21.21 11.34 -16.27
CA VAL A 97 22.50 10.89 -15.72
C VAL A 97 23.60 10.93 -16.79
N ASP A 98 23.28 10.51 -18.01
CA ASP A 98 24.23 10.54 -19.13
C ASP A 98 24.61 11.98 -19.50
N TRP A 99 23.65 12.89 -19.51
CA TRP A 99 23.92 14.30 -19.75
C TRP A 99 24.80 14.92 -18.64
N CYS A 100 24.54 14.60 -17.37
CA CYS A 100 25.34 15.09 -16.25
C CYS A 100 26.79 14.60 -16.32
N THR A 101 26.99 13.30 -16.55
CA THR A 101 28.33 12.70 -16.65
C THR A 101 29.09 13.16 -17.88
N ALA A 102 28.42 13.38 -19.03
CA ALA A 102 29.01 14.01 -20.21
C ALA A 102 29.41 15.47 -19.97
N SER A 103 28.70 16.16 -19.07
CA SER A 103 28.93 17.58 -18.74
C SER A 103 29.94 17.81 -17.60
N GLY A 104 30.60 16.75 -17.12
CA GLY A 104 31.58 16.81 -16.03
C GLY A 104 30.97 17.15 -14.66
N LEU A 105 29.76 16.64 -14.41
CA LEU A 105 29.02 16.83 -13.17
C LEU A 105 28.96 15.49 -12.42
N ALA A 106 29.77 15.37 -11.37
CA ALA A 106 29.88 14.19 -10.52
C ALA A 106 28.78 14.14 -9.45
N GLY A 107 28.42 12.92 -9.03
CA GLY A 107 27.47 12.60 -7.97
C GLY A 107 26.30 11.72 -8.40
N LEU A 108 26.17 11.41 -9.70
CA LEU A 108 25.07 10.61 -10.26
C LEU A 108 25.53 9.36 -11.00
N GLU A 109 26.82 9.19 -11.24
CA GLU A 109 27.39 8.08 -12.00
C GLU A 109 27.02 6.71 -11.42
N ASN A 110 26.92 6.61 -10.09
CA ASN A 110 26.50 5.39 -9.40
C ASN A 110 25.05 4.97 -9.67
N LEU A 111 24.22 5.91 -10.13
CA LEU A 111 22.80 5.74 -10.41
C LEU A 111 22.51 5.51 -11.91
N ALA A 112 23.56 5.27 -12.71
CA ALA A 112 23.47 5.02 -14.13
C ALA A 112 22.66 3.75 -14.47
N GLY A 113 21.86 3.82 -15.54
CA GLY A 113 21.06 2.69 -16.04
C GLY A 113 19.84 2.32 -15.19
N ILE A 114 19.44 3.17 -14.22
CA ILE A 114 18.16 3.02 -13.52
C ILE A 114 17.03 3.48 -14.48
N PRO A 115 15.98 2.68 -14.72
CA PRO A 115 14.85 3.11 -15.55
C PRO A 115 13.95 4.11 -14.81
N GLY A 116 13.06 4.77 -15.56
CA GLY A 116 12.08 5.72 -15.02
C GLY A 116 12.44 7.17 -15.33
N GLU A 117 11.88 8.08 -14.55
CA GLU A 117 11.94 9.52 -14.78
C GLU A 117 12.39 10.28 -13.54
N VAL A 118 12.89 11.49 -13.73
CA VAL A 118 13.44 12.35 -12.68
C VAL A 118 12.43 12.59 -11.55
N GLY A 119 11.15 12.78 -11.85
CA GLY A 119 10.14 12.99 -10.80
C GLY A 119 10.02 11.79 -9.87
N ALA A 120 9.97 10.58 -10.44
CA ALA A 120 9.87 9.33 -9.69
C ALA A 120 11.16 9.01 -8.91
N SER A 121 12.32 9.50 -9.37
CA SER A 121 13.60 9.31 -8.70
C SER A 121 13.61 9.92 -7.29
N ALA A 122 12.99 11.09 -7.13
CA ALA A 122 12.78 11.74 -5.85
C ALA A 122 11.78 10.96 -4.99
N VAL A 123 10.63 10.55 -5.54
CA VAL A 123 9.60 9.82 -4.78
C VAL A 123 10.16 8.55 -4.13
N GLN A 124 10.96 7.75 -4.84
CA GLN A 124 11.47 6.48 -4.33
C GLN A 124 12.83 6.60 -3.62
N ASN A 125 13.48 7.77 -3.66
CA ASN A 125 14.90 7.91 -3.33
C ASN A 125 15.73 6.80 -4.01
N VAL A 126 15.73 6.80 -5.35
CA VAL A 126 16.42 5.76 -6.12
C VAL A 126 17.88 5.67 -5.71
N GLY A 127 18.41 4.45 -5.57
CA GLY A 127 19.77 4.26 -5.11
C GLY A 127 20.38 2.99 -5.67
N ALA A 128 21.65 3.05 -6.00
CA ALA A 128 22.42 1.91 -6.48
C ALA A 128 23.89 2.13 -6.17
N TYR A 129 24.62 1.02 -6.01
CA TYR A 129 26.07 1.03 -5.86
C TYR A 129 26.60 2.00 -4.78
N GLY A 130 25.91 2.07 -3.63
CA GLY A 130 26.34 2.86 -2.47
C GLY A 130 25.94 4.34 -2.49
N VAL A 131 25.24 4.79 -3.52
CA VAL A 131 24.72 6.17 -3.63
C VAL A 131 23.20 6.15 -3.71
N GLU A 132 22.56 7.17 -3.16
CA GLU A 132 21.13 7.42 -3.24
C GLU A 132 20.84 8.82 -3.81
N ALA A 133 19.70 9.00 -4.48
CA ALA A 133 19.33 10.28 -5.08
C ALA A 133 19.31 11.43 -4.05
N LYS A 134 18.93 11.15 -2.80
CA LYS A 134 18.97 12.12 -1.69
C LYS A 134 20.35 12.74 -1.47
N ASP A 135 21.43 12.07 -1.85
CA ASP A 135 22.80 12.56 -1.59
C ASP A 135 23.10 13.82 -2.41
N VAL A 136 22.39 13.97 -3.54
CA VAL A 136 22.55 15.09 -4.49
C VAL A 136 21.28 15.91 -4.66
N ILE A 137 20.09 15.45 -4.27
CA ILE A 137 18.86 16.26 -4.32
C ILE A 137 18.99 17.47 -3.38
N HIS A 138 18.81 18.66 -3.92
CA HIS A 138 18.77 19.90 -3.16
C HIS A 138 17.34 20.27 -2.75
N THR A 139 16.43 20.32 -3.72
CA THR A 139 15.01 20.66 -3.52
C THR A 139 14.13 19.91 -4.52
N VAL A 140 12.87 19.68 -4.14
CA VAL A 140 11.82 19.12 -4.97
C VAL A 140 10.69 20.12 -5.06
N GLU A 141 10.35 20.54 -6.28
CA GLU A 141 9.21 21.42 -6.54
C GLU A 141 7.98 20.58 -6.87
N CYS A 142 6.87 20.86 -6.19
CA CYS A 142 5.63 20.09 -6.28
C CYS A 142 4.42 21.01 -6.42
N LEU A 143 3.35 20.51 -7.05
CA LEU A 143 2.00 21.00 -6.80
C LEU A 143 1.43 20.24 -5.59
N ASP A 144 1.04 20.97 -4.55
CA ASP A 144 0.28 20.43 -3.41
C ASP A 144 -1.21 20.40 -3.76
N THR A 145 -1.77 19.20 -3.94
CA THR A 145 -3.17 19.01 -4.36
C THR A 145 -4.17 19.38 -3.26
N LEU A 146 -3.75 19.54 -2.00
CA LEU A 146 -4.63 20.01 -0.94
C LEU A 146 -4.77 21.54 -0.96
N SER A 147 -3.67 22.26 -1.12
CA SER A 147 -3.68 23.73 -1.13
C SER A 147 -3.86 24.34 -2.52
N GLY A 148 -3.65 23.55 -3.58
CA GLY A 148 -3.63 24.00 -4.97
C GLY A 148 -2.47 24.94 -5.28
N LYS A 149 -1.40 24.94 -4.47
CA LYS A 149 -0.24 25.82 -4.59
C LYS A 149 1.01 25.04 -4.97
N GLN A 150 1.90 25.70 -5.70
CA GLN A 150 3.26 25.23 -5.87
C GLN A 150 4.02 25.40 -4.56
N VAL A 151 4.73 24.35 -4.15
CA VAL A 151 5.57 24.31 -2.96
C VAL A 151 6.94 23.79 -3.32
N VAL A 152 7.96 24.24 -2.59
CA VAL A 152 9.33 23.75 -2.73
C VAL A 152 9.71 23.08 -1.42
N LEU A 153 10.00 21.79 -1.48
CA LEU A 153 10.44 20.97 -0.36
C LEU A 153 11.96 20.88 -0.42
N LYS A 154 12.64 21.15 0.69
CA LYS A 154 14.08 20.88 0.80
C LYS A 154 14.32 19.38 0.98
N ASN A 155 15.57 18.97 0.82
CA ASN A 155 16.00 17.60 1.08
C ASN A 155 15.51 17.05 2.45
N GLU A 156 15.67 17.85 3.51
CA GLU A 156 15.21 17.50 4.87
C GLU A 156 13.68 17.30 4.95
N ASP A 157 12.91 18.15 4.27
CA ASP A 157 11.44 18.07 4.24
C ASP A 157 10.96 16.81 3.50
N CYS A 158 11.76 16.28 2.58
CA CYS A 158 11.43 15.08 1.81
C CYS A 158 11.59 13.78 2.63
N ARG A 159 12.25 13.84 3.80
CA ARG A 159 12.44 12.71 4.73
C ARG A 159 12.89 11.41 4.05
N PHE A 160 13.94 11.49 3.24
CA PHE A 160 14.42 10.35 2.48
C PHE A 160 14.97 9.22 3.36
N GLY A 161 14.57 7.99 3.06
CA GLY A 161 15.05 6.75 3.65
C GLY A 161 15.46 5.73 2.58
N TYR A 162 15.84 4.53 3.00
CA TYR A 162 16.19 3.46 2.06
C TYR A 162 14.96 3.05 1.24
N ARG A 163 14.98 3.36 -0.07
CA ARG A 163 13.83 3.20 -0.98
C ARG A 163 12.57 3.92 -0.50
N ASP A 164 12.75 5.03 0.19
CA ASP A 164 11.66 5.65 0.94
C ASP A 164 11.71 7.17 0.97
N SER A 165 10.55 7.80 1.15
CA SER A 165 10.41 9.25 1.29
C SER A 165 9.05 9.63 1.86
N MET A 166 8.90 10.89 2.25
CA MET A 166 7.63 11.49 2.65
C MET A 166 6.54 11.30 1.57
N PHE A 167 6.93 11.29 0.29
CA PHE A 167 6.02 11.13 -0.86
C PHE A 167 5.37 9.75 -0.94
N LYS A 168 5.92 8.75 -0.23
CA LYS A 168 5.36 7.39 -0.18
C LYS A 168 4.44 7.15 1.01
N HIS A 169 4.40 8.10 1.95
CA HIS A 169 3.63 8.03 3.19
C HIS A 169 2.60 9.17 3.24
N GLU A 170 2.76 10.13 4.15
CA GLU A 170 1.85 11.26 4.35
C GLU A 170 1.74 12.21 3.15
N GLY A 171 2.70 12.15 2.21
CA GLY A 171 2.67 12.89 0.95
C GLY A 171 2.08 12.12 -0.23
N LYS A 172 1.78 10.82 -0.07
CA LYS A 172 1.31 9.97 -1.17
C LYS A 172 -0.05 10.44 -1.67
N GLY A 173 -0.13 10.71 -2.98
CA GLY A 173 -1.32 11.29 -3.63
C GLY A 173 -1.51 12.80 -3.42
N ARG A 174 -0.73 13.43 -2.52
CA ARG A 174 -0.81 14.87 -2.24
C ARG A 174 0.10 15.71 -3.13
N TYR A 175 1.34 15.29 -3.30
CA TYR A 175 2.34 16.08 -4.03
C TYR A 175 2.55 15.53 -5.44
N ILE A 176 2.31 16.36 -6.44
CA ILE A 176 2.67 16.08 -7.83
C ILE A 176 4.02 16.73 -8.11
N VAL A 177 5.06 15.94 -8.30
CA VAL A 177 6.42 16.44 -8.56
C VAL A 177 6.46 17.13 -9.93
N LEU A 178 7.01 18.35 -9.96
CA LEU A 178 7.14 19.20 -11.14
C LEU A 178 8.59 19.24 -11.62
N HIS A 179 9.50 19.52 -10.70
CA HIS A 179 10.93 19.65 -10.95
C HIS A 179 11.74 19.11 -9.77
N VAL A 180 12.92 18.58 -10.06
CA VAL A 180 13.90 18.18 -9.05
C VAL A 180 15.19 18.94 -9.30
N SER A 181 15.71 19.58 -8.26
CA SER A 181 16.99 20.29 -8.29
C SER A 181 18.06 19.44 -7.65
N PHE A 182 19.17 19.22 -8.36
CA PHE A 182 20.31 18.45 -7.91
C PHE A 182 21.51 19.36 -7.72
N ARG A 183 22.19 19.26 -6.57
CA ARG A 183 23.48 19.88 -6.31
C ARG A 183 24.58 18.89 -6.65
N LEU A 184 25.29 19.14 -7.75
CA LEU A 184 26.35 18.29 -8.30
C LEU A 184 27.71 18.97 -8.20
N LYS A 185 28.76 18.16 -8.17
CA LYS A 185 30.15 18.64 -8.13
C LYS A 185 30.72 18.75 -9.54
N LYS A 186 31.39 19.85 -9.86
CA LYS A 186 32.14 20.00 -11.12
C LYS A 186 33.44 19.20 -11.01
N SER A 187 33.42 17.97 -11.49
CA SER A 187 34.52 17.01 -11.40
C SER A 187 34.32 15.92 -12.45
N ASN A 188 35.42 15.41 -13.01
CA ASN A 188 35.41 14.23 -13.87
C ASN A 188 35.85 12.96 -13.15
N ILE A 189 36.20 13.04 -11.86
CA ILE A 189 36.71 11.92 -11.07
C ILE A 189 35.57 11.32 -10.25
N ALA A 190 35.43 9.99 -10.27
CA ALA A 190 34.45 9.26 -9.47
C ALA A 190 34.92 9.09 -8.02
N GLU A 191 34.00 9.27 -7.06
CA GLU A 191 34.33 9.25 -5.62
C GLU A 191 33.83 7.98 -4.92
N HIS A 192 32.74 7.37 -5.38
CA HIS A 192 32.06 6.26 -4.70
C HIS A 192 32.34 4.91 -5.36
N LEU A 193 33.54 4.36 -5.14
CA LEU A 193 33.99 3.10 -5.74
C LEU A 193 33.99 1.91 -4.77
N ASP A 194 33.63 2.12 -3.51
CA ASP A 194 33.73 1.11 -2.46
C ASP A 194 32.65 0.01 -2.54
N TYR A 195 31.68 0.13 -3.45
CA TYR A 195 30.57 -0.81 -3.53
C TYR A 195 30.91 -2.04 -4.36
N GLY A 196 31.07 -3.18 -3.69
CA GLY A 196 31.09 -4.53 -4.26
C GLY A 196 31.84 -4.65 -5.60
N PRO A 197 31.13 -4.75 -6.75
CA PRO A 197 31.76 -4.91 -8.07
C PRO A 197 32.70 -3.76 -8.48
N LEU A 198 32.53 -2.55 -7.93
CA LEU A 198 33.31 -1.37 -8.30
C LEU A 198 34.67 -1.30 -7.61
N LYS A 199 34.89 -2.06 -6.53
CA LYS A 199 36.13 -2.01 -5.74
C LYS A 199 37.38 -2.26 -6.58
N ASN A 200 37.27 -3.12 -7.59
CA ASN A 200 38.39 -3.52 -8.43
C ASN A 200 38.50 -2.67 -9.70
N LEU A 201 37.62 -1.68 -9.92
CA LEU A 201 37.59 -0.90 -11.16
C LEU A 201 38.88 -0.06 -11.32
N THR A 202 39.32 0.59 -10.25
CA THR A 202 40.58 1.35 -10.23
C THR A 202 41.79 0.47 -10.60
N GLU A 203 41.87 -0.72 -10.01
CA GLU A 203 42.95 -1.68 -10.32
C GLU A 203 42.86 -2.18 -11.76
N SER A 204 41.65 -2.45 -12.25
CA SER A 204 41.40 -2.94 -13.60
C SER A 204 41.74 -1.90 -14.67
N LEU A 205 41.54 -0.61 -14.41
CA LEU A 205 41.84 0.47 -15.36
C LEU A 205 43.27 1.00 -15.21
N GLY A 206 43.91 0.77 -14.06
CA GLY A 206 45.27 1.27 -13.78
C GLY A 206 45.34 2.77 -13.48
N HIS A 207 44.20 3.44 -13.29
CA HIS A 207 44.10 4.83 -12.89
C HIS A 207 42.80 5.05 -12.10
N THR A 208 42.65 6.23 -11.48
CA THR A 208 41.38 6.62 -10.85
C THR A 208 40.31 6.73 -11.94
N PRO A 209 39.20 5.97 -11.86
CA PRO A 209 38.14 6.01 -12.85
C PRO A 209 37.49 7.39 -12.95
N THR A 210 37.15 7.78 -14.17
CA THR A 210 36.30 8.93 -14.42
C THR A 210 34.84 8.62 -14.06
N ILE A 211 34.02 9.66 -13.92
CA ILE A 211 32.57 9.50 -13.73
C ILE A 211 31.90 8.78 -14.91
N GLN A 212 32.43 8.95 -16.12
CA GLN A 212 31.92 8.31 -17.35
C GLN A 212 32.28 6.82 -17.38
N GLU A 213 33.51 6.46 -17.05
CA GLU A 213 33.94 5.06 -16.95
C GLU A 213 33.20 4.31 -15.85
N THR A 214 32.98 4.96 -14.71
CA THR A 214 32.18 4.41 -13.61
C THR A 214 30.74 4.16 -14.03
N ALA A 215 30.10 5.13 -14.69
CA ALA A 215 28.74 4.98 -15.21
C ALA A 215 28.65 3.85 -16.26
N ALA A 216 29.64 3.74 -17.15
CA ALA A 216 29.69 2.69 -18.16
C ALA A 216 29.84 1.29 -17.56
N GLU A 217 30.73 1.13 -16.57
CA GLU A 217 30.92 -0.14 -15.86
C GLU A 217 29.65 -0.56 -15.12
N ILE A 218 28.97 0.40 -14.48
CA ILE A 218 27.70 0.14 -13.81
C ILE A 218 26.63 -0.34 -14.77
N LYS A 219 26.46 0.31 -15.93
CA LYS A 219 25.54 -0.14 -16.97
C LYS A 219 25.87 -1.57 -17.39
N ARG A 220 27.16 -1.88 -17.65
CA ARG A 220 27.62 -3.23 -18.00
C ARG A 220 27.25 -4.28 -16.93
N ILE A 221 27.46 -3.98 -15.65
CA ILE A 221 27.10 -4.88 -14.54
C ILE A 221 25.59 -5.08 -14.46
N ARG A 222 24.80 -4.02 -14.66
CA ARG A 222 23.34 -4.07 -14.63
C ARG A 222 22.81 -4.93 -15.77
N ASP A 223 23.29 -4.70 -17.00
CA ASP A 223 22.87 -5.44 -18.20
C ASP A 223 23.21 -6.94 -18.11
N ALA A 224 24.26 -7.29 -17.36
CA ALA A 224 24.61 -8.69 -17.12
C ALA A 224 23.62 -9.42 -16.19
N LYS A 225 22.92 -8.70 -15.30
CA LYS A 225 22.12 -9.27 -14.20
C LYS A 225 20.62 -9.01 -14.31
N LEU A 226 20.21 -7.88 -14.87
CA LEU A 226 18.82 -7.45 -14.95
C LEU A 226 18.29 -7.68 -16.36
N PRO A 227 16.99 -7.96 -16.52
CA PRO A 227 16.38 -7.97 -17.84
C PRO A 227 16.30 -6.52 -18.36
N ASP A 228 16.52 -6.35 -19.65
CA ASP A 228 16.22 -5.10 -20.35
C ASP A 228 14.69 -4.97 -20.45
N PRO A 229 14.06 -3.98 -19.77
CA PRO A 229 12.60 -3.87 -19.76
C PRO A 229 11.99 -3.61 -21.14
N ALA A 230 12.77 -3.12 -22.11
CA ALA A 230 12.31 -2.97 -23.48
C ALA A 230 12.21 -4.31 -24.25
N LYS A 231 12.83 -5.37 -23.73
CA LYS A 231 12.84 -6.72 -24.32
C LYS A 231 12.02 -7.71 -23.50
N ILE A 232 12.17 -7.66 -22.18
CA ILE A 232 11.51 -8.53 -21.21
C ILE A 232 10.99 -7.62 -20.11
N GLY A 233 9.68 -7.41 -20.09
CA GLY A 233 9.06 -6.49 -19.14
C GLY A 233 9.32 -6.91 -17.69
N SER A 234 9.62 -5.95 -16.83
CA SER A 234 9.73 -6.14 -15.38
C SER A 234 9.63 -4.81 -14.65
N ALA A 235 9.33 -4.84 -13.35
CA ALA A 235 9.43 -3.66 -12.47
C ALA A 235 10.70 -3.69 -11.59
N GLY A 236 11.78 -4.32 -12.09
CA GLY A 236 13.01 -4.49 -11.33
C GLY A 236 12.86 -5.48 -10.18
N SER A 237 13.53 -5.21 -9.05
CA SER A 237 13.40 -6.03 -7.85
C SER A 237 11.96 -6.01 -7.36
N PHE A 238 11.31 -7.18 -7.38
CA PHE A 238 9.90 -7.29 -7.03
C PHE A 238 9.66 -7.20 -5.53
N PHE A 239 10.59 -7.70 -4.71
CA PHE A 239 10.48 -7.72 -3.25
C PHE A 239 11.57 -6.88 -2.58
N LYS A 240 11.24 -6.32 -1.42
CA LYS A 240 12.22 -5.76 -0.49
C LYS A 240 13.02 -6.89 0.15
N ASN A 241 14.26 -6.58 0.55
CA ASN A 241 15.03 -7.48 1.41
C ASN A 241 14.45 -7.43 2.84
N PRO A 242 14.01 -8.55 3.42
CA PRO A 242 13.45 -8.56 4.78
C PRO A 242 14.51 -8.16 5.81
N VAL A 243 14.07 -7.43 6.84
CA VAL A 243 14.89 -7.06 8.00
C VAL A 243 14.34 -7.82 9.20
N VAL A 244 15.15 -8.69 9.78
CA VAL A 244 14.75 -9.56 10.89
C VAL A 244 15.59 -9.27 12.13
N SER A 245 15.10 -9.66 13.29
CA SER A 245 15.91 -9.59 14.52
C SER A 245 17.13 -10.51 14.41
N ARG A 246 18.25 -10.08 14.99
CA ARG A 246 19.51 -10.85 15.01
C ARG A 246 19.32 -12.19 15.74
N TYR A 247 18.49 -12.21 16.77
CA TYR A 247 18.10 -13.44 17.47
C TYR A 247 17.38 -14.42 16.55
N PHE A 248 16.35 -13.97 15.83
CA PHE A 248 15.61 -14.83 14.89
C PHE A 248 16.54 -15.36 13.79
N TYR A 249 17.41 -14.51 13.24
CA TYR A 249 18.40 -14.94 12.26
C TYR A 249 19.34 -16.03 12.81
N GLN A 250 19.85 -15.86 14.04
CA GLN A 250 20.81 -16.79 14.64
C GLN A 250 20.17 -18.12 15.05
N GLU A 251 19.03 -18.08 15.72
CA GLU A 251 18.41 -19.27 16.32
C GLU A 251 17.49 -20.02 15.34
N GLU A 252 16.75 -19.30 14.48
CA GLU A 252 15.76 -19.92 13.60
C GLU A 252 16.26 -20.10 12.16
N MET A 253 16.94 -19.08 11.59
CA MET A 253 17.33 -19.12 10.18
C MET A 253 18.61 -19.94 9.95
N LEU A 254 19.69 -19.66 10.69
CA LEU A 254 20.98 -20.36 10.53
C LEU A 254 20.89 -21.84 10.86
N GLY A 255 20.07 -22.22 11.86
CA GLY A 255 19.88 -23.62 12.24
C GLY A 255 19.28 -24.48 11.12
N ARG A 256 18.45 -23.88 10.26
CA ARG A 256 17.83 -24.55 9.10
C ARG A 256 18.67 -24.41 7.82
N ASN A 257 19.38 -23.30 7.68
CA ASN A 257 20.13 -22.93 6.48
C ASN A 257 21.46 -22.24 6.85
N PRO A 258 22.58 -22.98 6.99
CA PRO A 258 23.84 -22.45 7.52
C PRO A 258 24.49 -21.33 6.69
N ASP A 259 24.24 -21.33 5.37
CA ASP A 259 24.91 -20.43 4.42
C ASP A 259 24.11 -19.17 4.10
N ILE A 260 23.04 -18.88 4.86
CA ILE A 260 22.21 -17.70 4.59
C ILE A 260 23.03 -16.41 4.78
N PRO A 261 23.13 -15.53 3.77
CA PRO A 261 23.83 -14.27 3.92
C PRO A 261 22.97 -13.27 4.71
N CYS A 262 23.61 -12.38 5.46
CA CYS A 262 22.96 -11.20 6.00
C CYS A 262 23.88 -9.98 5.98
N TYR A 263 23.27 -8.81 6.06
CA TYR A 263 23.95 -7.53 6.19
C TYR A 263 23.48 -6.84 7.47
N PRO A 264 24.37 -6.37 8.36
CA PRO A 264 23.97 -5.63 9.55
C PRO A 264 23.14 -4.39 9.19
N VAL A 265 22.04 -4.17 9.92
CA VAL A 265 21.26 -2.92 9.87
C VAL A 265 21.57 -2.07 11.10
N ASP A 266 21.50 -2.69 12.27
CA ASP A 266 21.87 -2.14 13.57
C ASP A 266 22.29 -3.28 14.54
N ASP A 267 22.50 -2.96 15.81
CA ASP A 267 22.93 -3.93 16.83
C ASP A 267 21.95 -5.10 17.04
N HIS A 268 20.67 -4.91 16.69
CA HIS A 268 19.60 -5.85 16.96
C HIS A 268 18.98 -6.46 15.70
N ARG A 269 19.25 -5.91 14.52
CA ARG A 269 18.62 -6.32 13.26
C ARG A 269 19.61 -6.56 12.14
N VAL A 270 19.26 -7.52 11.29
CA VAL A 270 20.01 -7.86 10.09
C VAL A 270 19.08 -7.89 8.89
N LYS A 271 19.60 -7.51 7.73
CA LYS A 271 18.91 -7.57 6.44
C LYS A 271 19.32 -8.82 5.69
N VAL A 272 18.35 -9.61 5.27
CA VAL A 272 18.57 -10.88 4.56
C VAL A 272 18.28 -10.68 3.06
N PRO A 273 19.15 -11.12 2.14
CA PRO A 273 18.91 -10.94 0.71
C PRO A 273 17.74 -11.78 0.19
N ALA A 274 16.64 -11.14 -0.21
CA ALA A 274 15.45 -11.81 -0.73
C ALA A 274 15.73 -12.61 -2.00
N GLY A 275 16.63 -12.12 -2.88
CA GLY A 275 17.03 -12.87 -4.06
C GLY A 275 17.66 -14.23 -3.72
N TRP A 276 18.44 -14.29 -2.64
CA TRP A 276 19.02 -15.55 -2.14
C TRP A 276 17.93 -16.46 -1.58
N LEU A 277 16.99 -15.92 -0.79
CA LEU A 277 15.86 -16.68 -0.24
C LEU A 277 15.01 -17.31 -1.35
N ILE A 278 14.68 -16.56 -2.39
CA ILE A 278 13.87 -17.04 -3.52
C ILE A 278 14.60 -18.12 -4.31
N GLU A 279 15.90 -17.93 -4.56
CA GLU A 279 16.72 -18.94 -5.24
C GLU A 279 16.79 -20.25 -4.44
N HIS A 280 17.06 -20.16 -3.13
CA HIS A 280 17.18 -21.32 -2.23
C HIS A 280 15.83 -21.90 -1.82
N ALA A 281 14.73 -21.20 -2.10
CA ALA A 281 13.39 -21.78 -2.13
C ALA A 281 13.13 -22.67 -3.36
N GLY A 282 14.08 -22.74 -4.29
CA GLY A 282 13.98 -23.55 -5.51
C GLY A 282 13.19 -22.87 -6.63
N LEU A 283 13.02 -21.54 -6.60
CA LEU A 283 12.11 -20.82 -7.50
C LEU A 283 12.80 -20.17 -8.71
N LYS A 284 14.10 -20.34 -8.89
CA LYS A 284 14.84 -19.80 -10.05
C LYS A 284 14.25 -20.31 -11.37
N GLY A 285 13.77 -19.42 -12.23
CA GLY A 285 13.13 -19.78 -13.50
C GLY A 285 11.73 -20.39 -13.34
N PHE A 286 11.15 -20.40 -12.13
CA PHE A 286 9.79 -20.87 -11.91
C PHE A 286 8.78 -19.94 -12.59
N ARG A 287 7.71 -20.52 -13.13
CA ARG A 287 6.70 -19.81 -13.93
C ARG A 287 5.29 -20.09 -13.45
N ILE A 288 4.44 -19.08 -13.53
CA ILE A 288 2.98 -19.20 -13.50
C ILE A 288 2.46 -18.35 -14.65
N GLY A 289 1.69 -18.96 -15.57
CA GLY A 289 1.24 -18.30 -16.80
C GLY A 289 2.41 -17.68 -17.58
N GLY A 290 2.28 -16.40 -17.94
CA GLY A 290 3.33 -15.65 -18.63
C GLY A 290 4.43 -15.06 -17.73
N ALA A 291 4.28 -15.12 -16.39
CA ALA A 291 5.22 -14.55 -15.43
C ALA A 291 6.32 -15.55 -15.03
N GLU A 292 7.54 -15.07 -14.84
CA GLU A 292 8.72 -15.89 -14.53
C GLU A 292 9.61 -15.25 -13.45
N VAL A 293 10.16 -16.06 -12.54
CA VAL A 293 11.27 -15.64 -11.68
C VAL A 293 12.54 -15.57 -12.53
N TYR A 294 13.07 -14.37 -12.76
CA TYR A 294 14.14 -14.15 -13.73
C TYR A 294 15.43 -14.92 -13.36
N PRO A 295 15.94 -15.83 -14.21
CA PRO A 295 17.03 -16.73 -13.83
C PRO A 295 18.36 -16.07 -13.45
N LYS A 296 18.64 -14.85 -13.94
CA LYS A 296 19.90 -14.16 -13.60
C LYS A 296 19.81 -13.35 -12.32
N GLN A 297 18.60 -13.08 -11.84
CA GLN A 297 18.33 -12.34 -10.62
C GLN A 297 16.95 -12.73 -10.08
N CYS A 298 16.92 -13.68 -9.15
CA CYS A 298 15.66 -14.24 -8.60
C CYS A 298 14.80 -13.24 -7.83
N LEU A 299 15.31 -12.04 -7.56
CA LEU A 299 14.54 -10.95 -7.00
C LEU A 299 13.59 -10.29 -8.02
N VAL A 300 13.78 -10.54 -9.32
CA VAL A 300 12.98 -9.94 -10.40
C VAL A 300 11.92 -10.94 -10.86
N ILE A 301 10.67 -10.47 -10.95
CA ILE A 301 9.63 -11.14 -11.74
C ILE A 301 9.60 -10.51 -13.12
N ALA A 302 9.68 -11.35 -14.14
CA ALA A 302 9.71 -10.98 -15.55
C ALA A 302 8.41 -11.37 -16.26
N ASN A 303 7.97 -10.53 -17.17
CA ASN A 303 6.99 -10.84 -18.20
C ASN A 303 7.69 -11.61 -19.32
N ALA A 304 7.69 -12.94 -19.21
CA ALA A 304 8.43 -13.84 -20.11
C ALA A 304 7.62 -14.29 -21.34
N ALA A 305 6.28 -14.26 -21.25
CA ALA A 305 5.38 -14.67 -22.31
C ALA A 305 3.98 -14.07 -22.13
N ASP A 306 3.83 -12.76 -22.41
CA ASP A 306 2.55 -12.03 -22.35
C ASP A 306 1.80 -12.22 -21.02
N ALA A 307 2.53 -12.05 -19.91
CA ALA A 307 2.01 -12.19 -18.56
C ALA A 307 0.79 -11.28 -18.33
N SER A 308 -0.27 -11.88 -17.77
CA SER A 308 -1.37 -11.12 -17.19
C SER A 308 -0.97 -10.60 -15.79
N ALA A 309 -1.70 -9.59 -15.28
CA ALA A 309 -1.51 -9.14 -13.91
C ALA A 309 -1.74 -10.28 -12.91
N LYS A 310 -2.74 -11.14 -13.19
CA LYS A 310 -3.03 -12.33 -12.38
C LYS A 310 -1.83 -13.28 -12.30
N ASP A 311 -1.15 -13.53 -13.40
CA ASP A 311 0.04 -14.40 -13.43
C ASP A 311 1.14 -13.86 -12.50
N VAL A 312 1.38 -12.54 -12.54
CA VAL A 312 2.35 -11.86 -11.69
C VAL A 312 1.94 -11.95 -10.21
N ILE A 313 0.65 -11.72 -9.90
CA ILE A 313 0.11 -11.80 -8.53
C ILE A 313 0.24 -13.23 -7.99
N ASP A 314 -0.23 -14.23 -8.74
CA ASP A 314 -0.19 -15.64 -8.34
C ASP A 314 1.26 -16.08 -8.11
N LEU A 315 2.17 -15.70 -9.01
CA LEU A 315 3.60 -15.99 -8.86
C LEU A 315 4.19 -15.30 -7.62
N SER A 316 3.83 -14.04 -7.37
CA SER A 316 4.29 -13.31 -6.19
C SER A 316 3.83 -13.98 -4.89
N HIS A 317 2.57 -14.40 -4.82
CA HIS A 317 2.01 -15.12 -3.67
C HIS A 317 2.67 -16.49 -3.50
N HIS A 318 2.93 -17.20 -4.59
CA HIS A 318 3.65 -18.47 -4.55
C HIS A 318 5.06 -18.30 -3.98
N ILE A 319 5.79 -17.26 -4.40
CA ILE A 319 7.11 -16.92 -3.88
C ILE A 319 7.05 -16.62 -2.37
N ILE A 320 6.12 -15.75 -1.95
CA ILE A 320 5.94 -15.39 -0.53
C ILE A 320 5.69 -16.65 0.31
N ASN A 321 4.77 -17.51 -0.13
CA ASN A 321 4.42 -18.72 0.60
C ASN A 321 5.62 -19.68 0.70
N LYS A 322 6.34 -19.91 -0.39
CA LYS A 322 7.49 -20.82 -0.39
C LYS A 322 8.65 -20.31 0.47
N VAL A 323 8.93 -19.00 0.43
CA VAL A 323 9.96 -18.39 1.27
C VAL A 323 9.55 -18.46 2.74
N ARG A 324 8.28 -18.23 3.07
CA ARG A 324 7.77 -18.38 4.43
C ARG A 324 7.87 -19.82 4.94
N GLU A 325 7.47 -20.80 4.13
CA GLU A 325 7.57 -22.22 4.48
C GLU A 325 9.02 -22.63 4.78
N ASN A 326 9.97 -22.20 3.94
CA ASN A 326 11.35 -22.64 4.03
C ASN A 326 12.17 -21.88 5.09
N PHE A 327 11.86 -20.60 5.33
CA PHE A 327 12.71 -19.71 6.12
C PHE A 327 11.99 -19.00 7.27
N GLY A 328 10.66 -19.14 7.40
CA GLY A 328 9.87 -18.45 8.43
C GLY A 328 9.79 -16.93 8.25
N VAL A 329 10.13 -16.42 7.07
CA VAL A 329 10.14 -14.98 6.75
C VAL A 329 9.12 -14.67 5.66
N VAL A 330 8.39 -13.57 5.83
CA VAL A 330 7.47 -13.04 4.82
C VAL A 330 8.21 -12.04 3.94
N LEU A 331 8.05 -12.13 2.62
CA LEU A 331 8.56 -11.13 1.69
C LEU A 331 7.46 -10.11 1.37
N TYR A 332 7.85 -8.84 1.29
CA TYR A 332 6.95 -7.76 0.91
C TYR A 332 7.33 -7.20 -0.45
N PRO A 333 6.36 -7.01 -1.37
CA PRO A 333 6.63 -6.36 -2.64
C PRO A 333 7.21 -4.94 -2.47
N GLU A 334 8.15 -4.58 -3.34
CA GLU A 334 8.60 -3.20 -3.57
C GLU A 334 7.75 -2.53 -4.67
N VAL A 335 7.24 -3.34 -5.60
CA VAL A 335 6.34 -2.92 -6.69
C VAL A 335 5.01 -2.46 -6.11
N ASN A 336 4.50 -1.32 -6.58
CA ASN A 336 3.18 -0.84 -6.18
C ASN A 336 2.11 -1.54 -7.02
N PHE A 337 1.21 -2.24 -6.35
CA PHE A 337 0.03 -2.81 -6.96
C PHE A 337 -1.00 -1.69 -7.08
N ILE A 338 -1.40 -1.41 -8.31
CA ILE A 338 -2.39 -0.39 -8.61
C ILE A 338 -3.70 -1.11 -8.92
N ASP A 339 -4.68 -0.87 -8.07
CA ASP A 339 -6.01 -1.47 -8.18
C ASP A 339 -7.04 -0.51 -7.61
N THR A 340 -8.12 -0.29 -8.34
CA THR A 340 -9.30 0.44 -7.87
C THR A 340 -10.37 -0.50 -7.32
N SER A 341 -10.20 -1.81 -7.48
CA SER A 341 -11.15 -2.81 -6.98
C SER A 341 -11.11 -2.89 -5.46
N ILE A 342 -12.26 -3.21 -4.86
CA ILE A 342 -12.41 -3.37 -3.43
C ILE A 342 -12.99 -4.76 -3.17
N ASP A 343 -12.22 -5.60 -2.50
CA ASP A 343 -12.65 -6.91 -2.02
C ASP A 343 -12.88 -6.86 -0.51
N VAL A 344 -14.13 -7.01 -0.10
CA VAL A 344 -14.53 -6.97 1.31
C VAL A 344 -14.90 -8.36 1.78
N THR A 345 -14.20 -8.86 2.79
CA THR A 345 -14.57 -10.10 3.48
C THR A 345 -15.19 -9.79 4.82
N ILE A 346 -16.45 -10.19 5.03
CA ILE A 346 -17.12 -10.09 6.33
C ILE A 346 -16.57 -11.19 7.22
N LEU A 347 -15.68 -10.84 8.15
CA LEU A 347 -15.05 -11.79 9.07
C LEU A 347 -16.04 -12.27 10.12
N GLY A 348 -16.94 -11.39 10.57
CA GLY A 348 -18.04 -11.72 11.46
C GLY A 348 -19.26 -10.84 11.23
N SER A 349 -20.45 -11.43 11.40
CA SER A 349 -21.74 -10.83 11.08
C SER A 349 -22.69 -10.70 12.29
N GLY A 350 -22.21 -11.03 13.48
CA GLY A 350 -22.97 -11.11 14.72
C GLY A 350 -22.76 -9.91 15.64
N THR A 351 -23.57 -9.86 16.70
CA THR A 351 -23.48 -8.83 17.74
C THR A 351 -22.38 -9.12 18.76
N SER A 352 -22.28 -8.26 19.78
CA SER A 352 -21.43 -8.43 20.97
C SER A 352 -21.47 -9.79 21.65
N LYS A 353 -22.57 -10.54 21.48
CA LYS A 353 -22.74 -11.87 22.08
C LYS A 353 -22.39 -13.02 21.16
N GLY A 354 -22.22 -12.75 19.86
CA GLY A 354 -22.20 -13.76 18.81
C GLY A 354 -23.52 -14.53 18.70
N VAL A 355 -23.60 -15.38 17.68
CA VAL A 355 -24.66 -16.38 17.53
C VAL A 355 -23.99 -17.72 17.21
N PRO A 356 -24.15 -18.77 18.03
CA PRO A 356 -25.03 -18.88 19.19
C PRO A 356 -24.64 -17.99 20.37
N GLU A 357 -25.66 -17.47 21.07
CA GLU A 357 -25.48 -16.75 22.33
C GLU A 357 -25.30 -17.78 23.47
N VAL A 358 -24.35 -17.51 24.36
CA VAL A 358 -24.10 -18.34 25.55
C VAL A 358 -25.40 -18.47 26.36
N ALA A 359 -25.70 -19.70 26.79
CA ALA A 359 -26.91 -20.07 27.53
C ALA A 359 -28.24 -19.89 26.76
N CYS A 360 -28.23 -19.71 25.44
CA CYS A 360 -29.44 -19.68 24.63
C CYS A 360 -29.77 -21.05 24.00
N ALA A 361 -31.04 -21.47 24.11
CA ALA A 361 -31.56 -22.71 23.55
C ALA A 361 -32.51 -22.49 22.35
N CYS A 362 -32.59 -21.28 21.79
CA CYS A 362 -33.51 -20.97 20.71
C CYS A 362 -33.15 -21.70 19.41
N LYS A 363 -34.11 -21.77 18.48
CA LYS A 363 -33.98 -22.45 17.19
C LYS A 363 -32.79 -21.95 16.34
N VAL A 364 -32.45 -20.66 16.42
CA VAL A 364 -31.33 -20.06 15.66
C VAL A 364 -30.00 -20.44 16.28
N CYS A 365 -29.84 -20.31 17.60
CA CYS A 365 -28.60 -20.71 18.29
C CYS A 365 -28.31 -22.21 18.15
N ARG A 366 -29.36 -23.04 18.08
CA ARG A 366 -29.26 -24.48 17.83
C ARG A 366 -29.20 -24.88 16.35
N SER A 367 -29.24 -23.93 15.42
CA SER A 367 -29.14 -24.23 13.98
C SER A 367 -27.79 -24.88 13.66
N ASP A 368 -27.78 -25.87 12.78
CA ASP A 368 -26.55 -26.47 12.22
C ASP A 368 -26.06 -25.71 10.97
N SER A 369 -26.85 -24.78 10.46
CA SER A 369 -26.48 -23.96 9.31
C SER A 369 -25.33 -23.03 9.66
N LYS A 370 -24.26 -23.07 8.87
CA LYS A 370 -23.12 -22.15 9.00
C LYS A 370 -23.51 -20.67 8.85
N PHE A 371 -24.62 -20.37 8.16
CA PHE A 371 -25.10 -19.00 7.95
C PHE A 371 -25.84 -18.42 9.17
N ASP A 372 -26.26 -19.29 10.09
CA ASP A 372 -26.88 -18.89 11.36
C ASP A 372 -25.84 -18.78 12.49
N LYS A 373 -24.61 -19.24 12.25
CA LYS A 373 -23.45 -19.01 13.11
C LYS A 373 -22.82 -17.68 12.72
N ARG A 374 -22.68 -16.78 13.70
CA ARG A 374 -22.29 -15.39 13.50
C ARG A 374 -21.29 -14.99 14.57
N LEU A 375 -20.02 -14.93 14.20
CA LEU A 375 -18.95 -14.34 14.99
C LEU A 375 -19.14 -12.82 15.09
N ARG A 376 -18.53 -12.18 16.08
CA ARG A 376 -18.64 -10.74 16.32
C ARG A 376 -18.16 -9.93 15.11
N ALA A 377 -18.86 -8.80 14.89
CA ALA A 377 -18.66 -7.92 13.75
C ALA A 377 -17.18 -7.56 13.53
N SER A 378 -16.69 -7.87 12.33
CA SER A 378 -15.35 -7.51 11.85
C SER A 378 -15.35 -7.66 10.33
N ALA A 379 -14.54 -6.85 9.64
CA ALA A 379 -14.41 -6.92 8.20
C ALA A 379 -12.95 -6.75 7.77
N LEU A 380 -12.58 -7.38 6.68
CA LEU A 380 -11.29 -7.21 6.03
C LEU A 380 -11.52 -6.60 4.65
N VAL A 381 -10.86 -5.48 4.38
CA VAL A 381 -10.96 -4.75 3.11
C VAL A 381 -9.62 -4.85 2.40
N ARG A 382 -9.60 -5.46 1.21
CA ARG A 382 -8.45 -5.50 0.32
C ARG A 382 -8.67 -4.57 -0.85
N THR A 383 -7.79 -3.59 -1.01
CA THR A 383 -7.90 -2.61 -2.10
C THR A 383 -6.59 -1.82 -2.25
N HIS A 384 -6.25 -1.39 -3.46
CA HIS A 384 -5.03 -0.59 -3.72
C HIS A 384 -3.73 -1.25 -3.19
N GLY A 385 -3.69 -2.59 -3.19
CA GLY A 385 -2.59 -3.37 -2.63
C GLY A 385 -2.47 -3.34 -1.10
N LEU A 386 -3.48 -2.82 -0.40
CA LEU A 386 -3.55 -2.76 1.06
C LEU A 386 -4.55 -3.78 1.62
N GLU A 387 -4.24 -4.37 2.77
CA GLU A 387 -5.15 -5.16 3.60
C GLU A 387 -5.51 -4.40 4.88
N LEU A 388 -6.72 -3.84 4.94
CA LEU A 388 -7.23 -3.05 6.06
C LEU A 388 -8.21 -3.88 6.89
N LEU A 389 -7.91 -4.07 8.17
CA LEU A 389 -8.83 -4.69 9.12
C LEU A 389 -9.75 -3.63 9.73
N ILE A 390 -11.05 -3.87 9.75
CA ILE A 390 -12.02 -3.09 10.53
C ILE A 390 -12.41 -3.92 11.75
N ASP A 391 -12.01 -3.44 12.92
CA ASP A 391 -12.19 -4.06 14.24
C ASP A 391 -11.53 -5.44 14.42
N ALA A 392 -10.65 -5.56 15.42
CA ALA A 392 -10.10 -6.83 15.88
C ALA A 392 -10.98 -7.39 17.01
N SER A 393 -12.08 -8.05 16.62
CA SER A 393 -13.05 -8.64 17.55
C SER A 393 -12.41 -9.73 18.45
N PRO A 394 -13.03 -10.13 19.58
CA PRO A 394 -12.60 -11.29 20.36
C PRO A 394 -12.51 -12.59 19.57
N ASP A 395 -13.19 -12.68 18.43
CA ASP A 395 -13.17 -13.85 17.56
C ASP A 395 -12.05 -13.75 16.48
N PHE A 396 -11.25 -12.68 16.49
CA PHE A 396 -10.28 -12.34 15.45
C PHE A 396 -9.31 -13.48 15.15
N ARG A 397 -8.78 -14.18 16.16
CA ARG A 397 -7.92 -15.34 15.93
C ARG A 397 -8.58 -16.39 15.01
N GLN A 398 -9.82 -16.76 15.28
CA GLN A 398 -10.54 -17.72 14.44
C GLN A 398 -10.87 -17.11 13.07
N GLN A 399 -11.25 -15.84 13.04
CA GLN A 399 -11.55 -15.12 11.80
C GLN A 399 -10.35 -15.08 10.85
N ALA A 400 -9.19 -14.67 11.35
CA ALA A 400 -7.92 -14.60 10.63
C ALA A 400 -7.47 -15.99 10.12
N LEU A 401 -7.57 -17.03 10.95
CA LEU A 401 -7.23 -18.40 10.55
C LEU A 401 -8.16 -18.94 9.46
N ARG A 402 -9.45 -18.57 9.47
CA ARG A 402 -10.42 -19.04 8.46
C ARG A 402 -10.18 -18.45 7.07
N CYS A 403 -9.57 -17.27 6.99
CA CYS A 403 -9.31 -16.59 5.72
C CYS A 403 -7.83 -16.55 5.35
N ASP A 404 -6.97 -17.33 6.03
CA ASP A 404 -5.53 -17.37 5.80
C ASP A 404 -4.91 -15.97 5.82
N LEU A 405 -5.28 -15.15 6.81
CA LEU A 405 -4.80 -13.78 6.94
C LEU A 405 -3.34 -13.77 7.41
N TYR A 406 -2.44 -13.33 6.54
CA TYR A 406 -1.00 -13.30 6.80
C TYR A 406 -0.40 -11.90 6.85
N HIS A 407 -1.15 -10.89 6.41
CA HIS A 407 -0.72 -9.50 6.39
C HIS A 407 -1.87 -8.57 6.76
N VAL A 408 -1.57 -7.48 7.46
CA VAL A 408 -2.50 -6.38 7.74
C VAL A 408 -1.66 -5.11 7.68
N ASP A 409 -2.04 -4.17 6.81
CA ASP A 409 -1.35 -2.88 6.68
C ASP A 409 -1.76 -1.90 7.76
N ALA A 410 -3.04 -1.93 8.15
CA ALA A 410 -3.57 -1.09 9.20
C ALA A 410 -4.89 -1.63 9.75
N VAL A 411 -5.22 -1.19 10.95
CA VAL A 411 -6.48 -1.51 11.62
C VAL A 411 -7.28 -0.22 11.85
N LEU A 412 -8.51 -0.20 11.36
CA LEU A 412 -9.50 0.85 11.62
C LEU A 412 -10.39 0.40 12.77
N VAL A 413 -10.45 1.16 13.86
CA VAL A 413 -11.30 0.82 15.02
C VAL A 413 -12.56 1.67 15.01
N THR A 414 -13.72 1.04 15.06
CA THR A 414 -15.01 1.75 15.08
C THR A 414 -15.27 2.38 16.45
N HIS A 415 -15.06 1.61 17.53
CA HIS A 415 -15.20 2.04 18.93
C HIS A 415 -14.60 1.05 19.94
N SER A 416 -14.59 1.42 21.23
CA SER A 416 -13.86 0.73 22.31
C SER A 416 -14.62 -0.42 23.00
N HIS A 417 -15.79 -0.82 22.51
CA HIS A 417 -16.51 -1.96 23.09
C HIS A 417 -15.75 -3.26 22.85
N TYR A 418 -15.80 -4.17 23.83
CA TYR A 418 -14.97 -5.38 23.85
C TYR A 418 -15.15 -6.25 22.61
N ASP A 419 -16.35 -6.31 22.06
CA ASP A 419 -16.65 -7.05 20.85
C ASP A 419 -16.01 -6.50 19.57
N HIS A 420 -15.44 -5.29 19.60
CA HIS A 420 -14.71 -4.68 18.49
C HIS A 420 -13.19 -4.64 18.70
N VAL A 421 -12.72 -4.75 19.95
CA VAL A 421 -11.29 -4.58 20.30
C VAL A 421 -10.69 -5.74 21.08
N GLY A 422 -11.49 -6.73 21.47
CA GLY A 422 -11.07 -7.79 22.38
C GLY A 422 -10.04 -8.76 21.79
N GLY A 423 -9.82 -8.75 20.48
CA GLY A 423 -8.80 -9.55 19.79
C GLY A 423 -7.54 -8.76 19.42
N ILE A 424 -7.35 -7.55 19.94
CA ILE A 424 -6.15 -6.74 19.64
C ILE A 424 -4.85 -7.49 20.00
N ASP A 425 -4.84 -8.34 21.02
CA ASP A 425 -3.63 -9.09 21.39
C ASP A 425 -3.20 -10.11 20.31
N ASP A 426 -4.16 -10.63 19.54
CA ASP A 426 -3.93 -11.54 18.42
C ASP A 426 -3.36 -10.83 17.17
N LEU A 427 -3.20 -9.49 17.18
CA LEU A 427 -2.54 -8.73 16.11
C LEU A 427 -1.01 -8.84 16.13
N ARG A 428 -0.44 -9.41 17.20
CA ARG A 428 1.00 -9.54 17.41
C ARG A 428 1.77 -10.14 16.24
N PRO A 429 1.29 -11.17 15.51
CA PRO A 429 2.00 -11.71 14.35
C PRO A 429 2.22 -10.70 13.22
N PHE A 430 1.37 -9.68 13.12
CA PHE A 430 1.46 -8.62 12.09
C PHE A 430 2.38 -7.45 12.51
N CYS A 431 3.01 -7.53 13.69
CA CYS A 431 3.89 -6.50 14.22
C CYS A 431 5.39 -6.82 14.02
N ALA A 432 5.71 -7.79 13.17
CA ALA A 432 7.08 -8.30 13.00
C ALA A 432 8.05 -7.25 12.42
N ASP A 433 7.56 -6.43 11.49
CA ASP A 433 8.36 -5.42 10.76
C ASP A 433 8.27 -4.02 11.38
N GLY A 434 7.48 -3.85 12.44
CA GLY A 434 7.25 -2.57 13.10
C GLY A 434 5.94 -2.52 13.86
N ALA A 435 5.64 -1.33 14.40
CA ALA A 435 4.38 -1.10 15.06
C ALA A 435 3.23 -1.09 14.03
N LEU A 436 2.20 -1.91 14.24
CA LEU A 436 1.03 -1.95 13.36
C LEU A 436 0.15 -0.70 13.60
N PRO A 437 -0.15 0.09 12.55
CA PRO A 437 -1.01 1.27 12.67
C PRO A 437 -2.45 0.92 13.09
N LEU A 438 -2.92 1.57 14.15
CA LEU A 438 -4.26 1.45 14.71
C LEU A 438 -4.92 2.83 14.71
N TYR A 439 -5.81 3.07 13.75
CA TYR A 439 -6.50 4.35 13.58
C TYR A 439 -7.74 4.40 14.48
N VAL A 440 -7.76 5.37 15.40
CA VAL A 440 -8.75 5.44 16.48
C VAL A 440 -9.23 6.87 16.69
N ARG A 441 -10.48 7.03 17.13
CA ARG A 441 -10.97 8.31 17.65
C ARG A 441 -10.33 8.62 19.02
N GLU A 442 -10.32 9.88 19.42
CA GLU A 442 -9.76 10.35 20.69
C GLU A 442 -10.22 9.56 21.93
N ASP A 443 -11.52 9.34 22.11
CA ASP A 443 -12.04 8.60 23.27
C ASP A 443 -11.67 7.10 23.21
N VAL A 444 -11.60 6.52 22.01
CA VAL A 444 -11.13 5.14 21.80
C VAL A 444 -9.64 5.03 22.12
N TYR A 445 -8.83 6.05 21.74
CA TYR A 445 -7.42 6.14 22.12
C TYR A 445 -7.25 6.06 23.64
N ASP A 446 -8.01 6.87 24.38
CA ASP A 446 -7.98 6.92 25.84
C ASP A 446 -8.46 5.61 26.48
N ASP A 447 -9.54 5.01 25.95
CA ASP A 447 -10.07 3.74 26.44
C ASP A 447 -9.08 2.58 26.25
N LEU A 448 -8.48 2.46 25.07
CA LEU A 448 -7.48 1.43 24.80
C LEU A 448 -6.23 1.65 25.66
N GLY A 449 -5.83 2.91 25.89
CA GLY A 449 -4.67 3.23 26.73
C GLY A 449 -4.85 2.80 28.18
N ARG A 450 -6.09 2.82 28.67
CA ARG A 450 -6.42 2.36 30.02
C ARG A 450 -6.59 0.86 30.13
N ARG A 451 -7.16 0.20 29.10
CA ARG A 451 -7.54 -1.22 29.15
C ARG A 451 -6.46 -2.18 28.64
N LEU A 452 -5.62 -1.71 27.72
CA LEU A 452 -4.53 -2.45 27.09
C LEU A 452 -3.22 -1.67 27.24
N ASP A 453 -3.00 -1.09 28.43
CA ASP A 453 -1.87 -0.22 28.72
C ASP A 453 -0.52 -0.85 28.33
N TYR A 454 -0.39 -2.16 28.54
CA TYR A 454 0.80 -2.96 28.24
C TYR A 454 1.15 -3.03 26.74
N CYS A 455 0.20 -2.79 25.84
CA CYS A 455 0.43 -2.72 24.38
C CYS A 455 1.00 -1.37 23.93
N PHE A 456 1.00 -0.35 24.80
CA PHE A 456 1.28 1.03 24.41
C PHE A 456 2.27 1.75 25.34
N ARG A 457 3.07 1.01 26.10
CA ARG A 457 4.15 1.57 26.93
C ARG A 457 5.37 1.88 26.07
N ASP A 458 6.17 2.86 26.47
CA ASP A 458 7.44 3.19 25.80
C ASP A 458 8.39 1.98 25.72
N HIS A 459 8.34 1.12 26.74
CA HIS A 459 9.11 -0.13 26.82
C HIS A 459 8.14 -1.31 26.87
N LEU A 460 7.91 -1.92 25.71
CA LEU A 460 7.05 -3.08 25.57
C LEU A 460 7.70 -4.34 26.15
N TYR A 461 6.92 -5.17 26.85
CA TYR A 461 7.38 -6.49 27.28
C TYR A 461 7.59 -7.38 26.05
N PRO A 462 8.64 -8.22 25.99
CA PRO A 462 8.87 -9.11 24.86
C PRO A 462 7.64 -9.94 24.51
N GLY A 463 7.22 -9.85 23.25
CA GLY A 463 6.09 -10.61 22.74
C GLY A 463 4.71 -10.05 23.09
N VAL A 464 4.55 -8.76 23.38
CA VAL A 464 3.24 -8.07 23.24
C VAL A 464 3.11 -7.50 21.82
N PRO A 465 1.91 -7.25 21.28
CA PRO A 465 1.79 -6.57 19.98
C PRO A 465 2.39 -5.16 20.07
N ALA A 466 3.24 -4.82 19.11
CA ALA A 466 3.71 -3.44 18.94
C ALA A 466 2.69 -2.70 18.06
N LEU A 467 1.98 -1.75 18.65
CA LEU A 467 0.87 -1.05 17.98
C LEU A 467 1.13 0.46 18.01
N ASP A 468 0.94 1.12 16.87
CA ASP A 468 0.98 2.57 16.77
C ASP A 468 -0.45 3.13 16.75
N ARG A 469 -0.87 3.77 17.84
CA ARG A 469 -2.21 4.35 17.93
C ARG A 469 -2.23 5.73 17.30
N ILE A 470 -2.88 5.84 16.16
CA ILE A 470 -2.99 7.08 15.40
C ILE A 470 -4.36 7.69 15.65
N LYS A 471 -4.37 8.88 16.26
CA LYS A 471 -5.59 9.65 16.49
C LYS A 471 -6.11 10.21 15.17
N ILE A 472 -7.38 9.96 14.89
CA ILE A 472 -8.12 10.53 13.77
C ILE A 472 -9.33 11.31 14.26
N ASP A 473 -9.71 12.32 13.49
CA ASP A 473 -10.93 13.09 13.69
C ASP A 473 -11.98 12.71 12.62
N ASP A 474 -12.97 13.56 12.41
CA ASP A 474 -14.06 13.36 11.45
C ASP A 474 -13.68 13.73 10.00
N ARG A 475 -12.45 14.20 9.77
CA ARG A 475 -11.95 14.57 8.45
C ARG A 475 -11.38 13.36 7.72
N PRO A 476 -11.43 13.34 6.38
CA PRO A 476 -10.74 12.33 5.60
C PRO A 476 -9.25 12.29 5.91
N PHE A 477 -8.70 11.09 5.99
CA PHE A 477 -7.27 10.83 6.15
C PHE A 477 -6.80 9.80 5.10
N PHE A 478 -5.50 9.52 5.09
CA PHE A 478 -4.90 8.64 4.08
C PHE A 478 -4.07 7.54 4.74
N ILE A 479 -4.24 6.31 4.26
CA ILE A 479 -3.38 5.17 4.60
C ILE A 479 -2.64 4.79 3.33
N ASN A 480 -1.32 5.01 3.27
CA ASN A 480 -0.53 4.75 2.07
C ASN A 480 -1.17 5.30 0.78
N GLY A 481 -1.68 6.53 0.84
CA GLY A 481 -2.33 7.23 -0.30
C GLY A 481 -3.79 6.86 -0.54
N LEU A 482 -4.31 5.79 0.09
CA LEU A 482 -5.73 5.44 0.03
C LEU A 482 -6.53 6.36 0.95
N LYS A 483 -7.51 7.07 0.38
CA LYS A 483 -8.38 7.97 1.14
C LYS A 483 -9.41 7.17 1.96
N ILE A 484 -9.44 7.42 3.26
CA ILE A 484 -10.42 6.88 4.20
C ILE A 484 -11.28 8.03 4.72
N ILE A 485 -12.59 7.86 4.71
CA ILE A 485 -13.56 8.86 5.17
C ILE A 485 -14.28 8.31 6.41
N PRO A 486 -14.00 8.83 7.61
CA PRO A 486 -14.78 8.53 8.81
C PRO A 486 -16.23 9.01 8.66
N ILE A 487 -17.16 8.16 9.08
CA ILE A 487 -18.59 8.44 9.14
C ILE A 487 -19.00 8.47 10.60
N ASN A 488 -19.34 9.64 11.12
CA ASN A 488 -19.72 9.79 12.51
C ASN A 488 -21.16 9.27 12.70
N VAL A 489 -21.35 8.27 13.55
CA VAL A 489 -22.67 7.68 13.82
C VAL A 489 -22.89 7.53 15.31
N MET A 490 -24.15 7.41 15.75
CA MET A 490 -24.47 7.29 17.17
C MET A 490 -24.83 5.85 17.52
N HIS A 491 -24.03 5.19 18.35
CA HIS A 491 -24.38 3.96 19.05
C HIS A 491 -25.14 4.30 20.34
N GLY A 492 -26.46 4.48 20.22
CA GLY A 492 -27.28 5.05 21.29
C GLY A 492 -26.91 6.50 21.55
N LYS A 493 -26.18 6.77 22.65
CA LYS A 493 -25.63 8.11 22.97
C LYS A 493 -24.12 8.20 22.76
N LEU A 494 -23.45 7.08 22.51
CA LEU A 494 -22.02 7.03 22.26
C LEU A 494 -21.80 7.35 20.78
N PRO A 495 -21.12 8.45 20.40
CA PRO A 495 -20.69 8.58 19.02
C PRO A 495 -19.74 7.43 18.71
N ILE A 496 -19.65 6.94 17.48
CA ILE A 496 -18.67 5.95 17.00
C ILE A 496 -18.31 6.26 15.54
N PHE A 497 -17.32 5.58 14.97
CA PHE A 497 -17.04 5.68 13.53
C PHE A 497 -17.54 4.47 12.75
N GLY A 498 -18.18 4.74 11.61
CA GLY A 498 -18.09 3.87 10.43
C GLY A 498 -17.03 4.40 9.47
N TYR A 499 -16.73 3.66 8.41
CA TYR A 499 -15.71 4.03 7.45
C TYR A 499 -16.21 3.90 6.01
N ARG A 500 -15.96 4.92 5.18
CA ARG A 500 -16.07 4.86 3.73
C ARG A 500 -14.69 4.78 3.09
N ILE A 501 -14.55 3.86 2.14
CA ILE A 501 -13.35 3.57 1.36
C ILE A 501 -13.79 3.49 -0.10
N GLY A 502 -13.44 4.46 -0.94
CA GLY A 502 -13.96 4.57 -2.31
C GLY A 502 -15.49 4.57 -2.36
N ASP A 503 -16.07 3.62 -3.11
CA ASP A 503 -17.51 3.43 -3.26
C ASP A 503 -18.11 2.38 -2.30
N PHE A 504 -17.34 1.99 -1.29
CA PHE A 504 -17.74 1.08 -0.21
C PHE A 504 -17.87 1.84 1.11
N ALA A 505 -18.86 1.48 1.92
CA ALA A 505 -18.92 1.91 3.32
C ALA A 505 -19.29 0.75 4.26
N TYR A 506 -18.66 0.73 5.44
CA TYR A 506 -18.95 -0.21 6.53
C TYR A 506 -19.37 0.57 7.78
N ILE A 507 -20.58 0.31 8.25
CA ILE A 507 -21.17 0.93 9.45
C ILE A 507 -21.77 -0.19 10.30
N THR A 508 -21.21 -0.41 11.49
CA THR A 508 -21.75 -1.31 12.50
C THR A 508 -22.23 -0.53 13.72
N ASP A 509 -23.05 -1.17 14.56
CA ASP A 509 -23.48 -0.67 15.87
C ASP A 509 -24.24 0.67 15.90
N ALA A 510 -24.56 1.24 14.74
CA ALA A 510 -25.27 2.51 14.65
C ALA A 510 -26.73 2.37 15.14
N LYS A 511 -27.22 3.42 15.79
CA LYS A 511 -28.64 3.70 16.06
C LYS A 511 -29.18 4.79 15.15
N THR A 512 -28.39 5.86 14.98
CA THR A 512 -28.71 6.97 14.09
C THR A 512 -27.46 7.45 13.37
N ILE A 513 -27.66 8.00 12.17
CA ILE A 513 -26.63 8.67 11.37
C ILE A 513 -27.08 10.13 11.26
N PRO A 514 -26.27 11.11 11.69
CA PRO A 514 -26.57 12.53 11.50
C PRO A 514 -26.79 12.89 10.02
N GLU A 515 -27.61 13.90 9.74
CA GLU A 515 -27.98 14.23 8.35
C GLU A 515 -26.77 14.68 7.53
N GLU A 516 -25.85 15.45 8.12
CA GLU A 516 -24.60 15.86 7.47
C GLU A 516 -23.70 14.68 7.07
N GLU A 517 -23.80 13.55 7.79
CA GLU A 517 -23.00 12.36 7.54
C GLU A 517 -23.58 11.50 6.40
N LEU A 518 -24.88 11.65 6.09
CA LEU A 518 -25.51 10.98 4.94
C LEU A 518 -24.96 11.49 3.61
N GLU A 519 -24.51 12.74 3.54
CA GLU A 519 -23.85 13.30 2.35
C GLU A 519 -22.58 12.51 1.99
N LYS A 520 -21.83 12.06 3.01
CA LYS A 520 -20.64 11.23 2.82
C LYS A 520 -20.97 9.81 2.31
N LEU A 521 -22.24 9.39 2.32
CA LEU A 521 -22.69 8.07 1.87
C LEU A 521 -23.35 8.09 0.48
N LYS A 522 -23.37 9.23 -0.21
CA LYS A 522 -23.89 9.30 -1.58
C LYS A 522 -22.99 8.59 -2.58
N GLY A 523 -23.61 7.94 -3.56
CA GLY A 523 -22.92 7.29 -4.68
C GLY A 523 -22.24 5.96 -4.35
N LEU A 524 -22.62 5.31 -3.25
CA LEU A 524 -22.04 4.02 -2.87
C LEU A 524 -22.51 2.90 -3.81
N LYS A 525 -21.57 2.08 -4.27
CA LYS A 525 -21.89 0.78 -4.89
C LYS A 525 -22.31 -0.22 -3.82
N VAL A 526 -21.62 -0.21 -2.67
CA VAL A 526 -21.91 -1.14 -1.58
C VAL A 526 -21.94 -0.43 -0.22
N LEU A 527 -23.00 -0.68 0.53
CA LEU A 527 -23.12 -0.29 1.94
C LEU A 527 -23.29 -1.54 2.82
N VAL A 528 -22.40 -1.75 3.78
CA VAL A 528 -22.62 -2.70 4.89
C VAL A 528 -23.14 -1.91 6.09
N LEU A 529 -24.33 -2.26 6.59
CA LEU A 529 -25.04 -1.54 7.66
C LEU A 529 -25.57 -2.50 8.73
N ASN A 530 -25.49 -2.16 10.01
CA ASN A 530 -26.08 -2.99 11.06
C ASN A 530 -27.61 -3.03 11.01
N ALA A 531 -28.17 -4.21 11.27
CA ALA A 531 -29.59 -4.41 11.52
C ALA A 531 -29.75 -5.47 12.60
N LEU A 532 -29.91 -5.04 13.85
CA LEU A 532 -29.79 -5.92 15.01
C LEU A 532 -30.81 -7.07 15.00
N ARG A 533 -32.08 -6.69 14.85
CA ARG A 533 -33.27 -7.55 14.95
C ARG A 533 -34.51 -6.78 14.48
N PRO A 534 -35.66 -7.46 14.27
CA PRO A 534 -36.89 -6.79 13.85
C PRO A 534 -37.44 -5.75 14.84
N ARG A 535 -37.33 -5.99 16.15
CA ARG A 535 -37.83 -5.06 17.18
C ARG A 535 -36.84 -3.92 17.43
N LYS A 536 -37.38 -2.72 17.67
CA LYS A 536 -36.58 -1.53 18.03
C LYS A 536 -35.64 -1.80 19.21
N HIS A 537 -34.47 -1.17 19.13
CA HIS A 537 -33.45 -1.17 20.17
C HIS A 537 -33.02 0.27 20.46
N PHE A 538 -32.59 0.55 21.69
CA PHE A 538 -32.22 1.90 22.11
C PHE A 538 -30.86 2.33 21.54
N ALA A 539 -29.97 1.38 21.27
CA ALA A 539 -28.60 1.64 20.82
C ALA A 539 -28.25 1.11 19.42
N HIS A 540 -29.17 0.39 18.75
CA HIS A 540 -28.91 -0.16 17.42
C HIS A 540 -30.12 -0.01 16.52
N LEU A 541 -29.88 0.07 15.20
CA LEU A 541 -30.89 0.01 14.16
C LEU A 541 -31.63 -1.34 14.21
N SER A 542 -32.95 -1.27 14.16
CA SER A 542 -33.81 -2.40 13.81
C SER A 542 -33.84 -2.61 12.29
N PHE A 543 -34.41 -3.73 11.84
CA PHE A 543 -34.54 -4.01 10.40
C PHE A 543 -35.28 -2.90 9.65
N GLU A 544 -36.40 -2.42 10.19
CA GLU A 544 -37.19 -1.35 9.59
C GLU A 544 -36.36 -0.06 9.47
N GLU A 545 -35.68 0.35 10.54
CA GLU A 545 -34.86 1.56 10.56
C GLU A 545 -33.66 1.47 9.60
N ALA A 546 -33.02 0.31 9.50
CA ALA A 546 -31.93 0.08 8.56
C ALA A 546 -32.41 0.15 7.10
N LEU A 547 -33.55 -0.48 6.79
CA LEU A 547 -34.14 -0.45 5.45
C LEU A 547 -34.57 0.97 5.04
N ASP A 548 -35.09 1.76 5.97
CA ASP A 548 -35.45 3.16 5.69
C ASP A 548 -34.22 4.05 5.45
N LEU A 549 -33.12 3.82 6.16
CA LEU A 549 -31.84 4.48 5.85
C LEU A 549 -31.32 4.07 4.47
N ILE A 550 -31.35 2.78 4.11
CA ILE A 550 -30.93 2.30 2.79
C ILE A 550 -31.74 2.96 1.67
N LYS A 551 -33.06 3.13 1.83
CA LYS A 551 -33.90 3.85 0.85
C LYS A 551 -33.50 5.31 0.67
N ARG A 552 -32.95 5.95 1.71
CA ARG A 552 -32.49 7.35 1.67
C ARG A 552 -31.11 7.47 1.04
N ILE A 553 -30.18 6.58 1.43
CA ILE A 553 -28.79 6.56 0.95
C ILE A 553 -28.72 6.11 -0.51
N LYS A 554 -29.59 5.15 -0.90
CA LYS A 554 -29.67 4.55 -2.25
C LYS A 554 -28.34 3.98 -2.75
N PRO A 555 -27.67 3.08 -2.00
CA PRO A 555 -26.54 2.35 -2.54
C PRO A 555 -27.02 1.39 -3.65
N GLU A 556 -26.14 1.01 -4.58
CA GLU A 556 -26.49 -0.01 -5.59
C GLU A 556 -26.85 -1.34 -4.93
N LYS A 557 -26.04 -1.78 -3.95
CA LYS A 557 -26.31 -2.94 -3.09
C LYS A 557 -26.10 -2.60 -1.61
N ALA A 558 -26.91 -3.17 -0.74
CA ALA A 558 -26.71 -3.10 0.70
C ALA A 558 -26.58 -4.49 1.32
N TYR A 559 -25.75 -4.61 2.35
CA TYR A 559 -25.57 -5.83 3.11
C TYR A 559 -25.80 -5.55 4.59
N LEU A 560 -26.71 -6.30 5.21
CA LEU A 560 -27.08 -6.12 6.61
C LEU A 560 -26.19 -7.00 7.50
N THR A 561 -25.62 -6.42 8.57
CA THR A 561 -24.72 -7.12 9.51
C THR A 561 -25.16 -6.92 10.97
N HIS A 562 -24.36 -7.43 11.91
CA HIS A 562 -24.55 -7.28 13.36
C HIS A 562 -25.88 -7.89 13.83
N PHE A 563 -26.19 -9.10 13.37
CA PHE A 563 -27.44 -9.79 13.70
C PHE A 563 -27.36 -10.49 15.05
N ASN A 564 -28.34 -10.26 15.92
CA ASN A 564 -28.50 -11.11 17.10
C ASN A 564 -29.29 -12.39 16.75
N HIS A 565 -29.46 -13.29 17.71
CA HIS A 565 -30.22 -14.52 17.49
C HIS A 565 -31.73 -14.32 17.23
N GLU A 566 -32.31 -13.15 17.54
CA GLU A 566 -33.72 -12.82 17.26
C GLU A 566 -33.93 -12.34 15.83
N ALA A 567 -32.85 -12.04 15.09
CA ALA A 567 -32.91 -11.77 13.66
C ALA A 567 -33.58 -12.90 12.86
N GLY A 568 -33.56 -14.13 13.39
CA GLY A 568 -34.12 -15.31 12.75
C GLY A 568 -33.07 -16.10 11.96
N PHE A 569 -33.56 -17.08 11.19
CA PHE A 569 -32.70 -17.87 10.30
C PHE A 569 -32.29 -17.02 9.09
N HIS A 570 -31.04 -17.14 8.65
CA HIS A 570 -30.48 -16.37 7.54
C HIS A 570 -31.35 -16.45 6.27
N LYS A 571 -31.83 -17.65 5.92
CA LYS A 571 -32.71 -17.87 4.76
C LYS A 571 -34.05 -17.10 4.84
N ASP A 572 -34.56 -16.88 6.05
CA ASP A 572 -35.82 -16.17 6.25
C ASP A 572 -35.57 -14.67 6.15
N ILE A 573 -34.42 -14.20 6.64
CA ILE A 573 -33.96 -12.81 6.47
C ILE A 573 -33.81 -12.51 4.97
N GLU A 574 -33.06 -13.32 4.21
CA GLU A 574 -32.87 -13.14 2.75
C GLU A 574 -34.20 -12.97 2.01
N ARG A 575 -35.19 -13.81 2.31
CA ARG A 575 -36.51 -13.77 1.66
C ARG A 575 -37.33 -12.52 1.98
N MET A 576 -37.07 -11.88 3.12
CA MET A 576 -37.80 -10.71 3.58
C MET A 576 -37.19 -9.40 3.09
N LEU A 577 -35.93 -9.42 2.63
CA LEU A 577 -35.22 -8.22 2.22
C LEU A 577 -35.57 -7.83 0.77
N PRO A 578 -35.50 -6.52 0.42
CA PRO A 578 -35.59 -6.08 -0.96
C PRO A 578 -34.50 -6.69 -1.84
N GLU A 579 -34.72 -6.72 -3.16
CA GLU A 579 -33.83 -7.38 -4.13
C GLU A 579 -32.37 -6.93 -4.08
N ASN A 580 -32.11 -5.66 -3.75
CA ASN A 580 -30.76 -5.10 -3.66
C ASN A 580 -30.18 -5.10 -2.23
N VAL A 581 -30.82 -5.81 -1.29
CA VAL A 581 -30.41 -5.88 0.12
C VAL A 581 -30.25 -7.33 0.54
N HIS A 582 -29.06 -7.69 1.04
CA HIS A 582 -28.74 -9.06 1.44
C HIS A 582 -28.30 -9.13 2.91
N PRO A 583 -28.52 -10.23 3.65
CA PRO A 583 -27.91 -10.45 4.94
C PRO A 583 -26.46 -10.91 4.79
N CYS A 584 -25.56 -10.35 5.60
CA CYS A 584 -24.21 -10.85 5.77
C CYS A 584 -24.19 -12.24 6.43
N PHE A 585 -23.11 -12.97 6.18
CA PHE A 585 -22.71 -14.16 6.93
C PHE A 585 -21.18 -14.20 7.04
N ASP A 586 -20.65 -14.97 7.99
CA ASP A 586 -19.21 -15.04 8.23
C ASP A 586 -18.48 -15.71 7.07
N GLY A 587 -17.54 -15.00 6.47
CA GLY A 587 -16.80 -15.38 5.26
C GLY A 587 -17.46 -14.94 3.96
N LEU A 588 -18.54 -14.13 4.00
CA LEU A 588 -19.07 -13.48 2.81
C LEU A 588 -17.99 -12.59 2.19
N ASN A 589 -17.68 -12.81 0.91
CA ASN A 589 -16.78 -11.96 0.14
C ASN A 589 -17.60 -11.14 -0.86
N ILE A 590 -17.37 -9.82 -0.88
CA ILE A 590 -18.06 -8.85 -1.73
C ILE A 590 -17.00 -8.14 -2.56
N ARG A 591 -17.04 -8.35 -3.87
CA ARG A 591 -16.17 -7.67 -4.84
C ARG A 591 -16.87 -6.47 -5.44
N ILE A 592 -16.16 -5.35 -5.50
CA ILE A 592 -16.61 -4.06 -6.03
C ILE A 592 -15.59 -3.65 -7.09
N GLU A 593 -16.07 -3.52 -8.33
CA GLU A 593 -15.26 -3.15 -9.51
C GLU A 593 -15.43 -1.68 -9.87
#